data_AF-A0AAW7ZK46-F1
#
_entry.id   AF-A0AAW7ZK46-F1
#
_cell.length_a   1.000
_cell.length_b   1.000
_cell.length_c   1.000
_cell.angle_alpha   90.00
_cell.angle_beta   90.00
_cell.angle_gamma   90.00
#
_symmetry.space_group_name_H-M   'P 1'
#
loop_
_entity.id
_entity.type
_entity.pdbx_description
1 polymer ?
#
loop_
_entity_poly.entity_id
_entity_poly.type
_entity_poly.pdbx_seq_one_letter_code
_entity_poly.pdbx_strand_id
1 'polypeptide(L)'
;MARSYYSLKKFSALFGVEVDELVQAWLDDKLHLYVNFGNEIFPCILRRCVSPNIHKNTIHDINYGRDFYQSKDSPAYSTLSFIPEIPLNPHLDIQKRFDTGGIDVPVSGEYYEYRYRGYAYGYWIARPTKVARFSSGKYLLTDKDSVEQKKSPPGDVMVFSHNSFDFLIFPESTYIDESFLSIREDHASLFLNGLNIEKTKVNNINVSFLVPEEYVALYILMHECCRRTYGKLDVSSVFKPLNKLYSGDFSFDTLKRYAKKPELNRTKAYRVSEKQKRALCYLITDFCKKYEIEQTVSSVVNKLTAVTQLEPHSINFSFSESKVKEWMDISKGK
;
A
#
# COMPACT_ATOMS: atom_id res chain seq x y z
N MET A 1 -14.64 9.90 8.21
CA MET A 1 -13.59 9.91 7.15
C MET A 1 -12.66 8.75 7.44
N ALA A 2 -12.34 7.92 6.44
CA ALA A 2 -11.35 6.85 6.62
C ALA A 2 -9.98 7.50 6.93
N ARG A 3 -9.31 7.04 7.99
CA ARG A 3 -7.97 7.52 8.35
C ARG A 3 -6.99 7.00 7.30
N SER A 4 -6.28 7.89 6.61
CA SER A 4 -5.28 7.49 5.62
C SER A 4 -3.91 7.31 6.28
N TYR A 5 -3.20 6.25 5.89
CA TYR A 5 -1.82 6.00 6.27
C TYR A 5 -0.92 6.04 5.03
N TYR A 6 0.30 6.54 5.20
CA TYR A 6 1.33 6.61 4.18
C TYR A 6 2.56 5.84 4.65
N SER A 7 3.08 4.93 3.84
CA SER A 7 4.43 4.41 4.08
C SER A 7 5.44 5.55 4.03
N LEU A 8 6.59 5.42 4.69
CA LEU A 8 7.61 6.48 4.72
C LEU A 8 8.03 6.92 3.31
N LYS A 9 8.28 5.97 2.40
CA LYS A 9 8.58 6.25 0.99
C LYS A 9 7.48 7.03 0.29
N LYS A 10 6.22 6.66 0.52
CA LYS A 10 5.07 7.36 -0.07
C LYS A 10 4.93 8.76 0.50
N PHE A 11 5.15 8.94 1.80
CA PHE A 11 5.11 10.24 2.45
C PHE A 11 6.23 11.14 1.91
N SER A 12 7.45 10.64 1.88
CA SER A 12 8.62 11.34 1.32
C SER A 12 8.35 11.83 -0.11
N ALA A 13 7.88 10.94 -0.99
CA ALA A 13 7.54 11.31 -2.37
C ALA A 13 6.41 12.35 -2.49
N LEU A 14 5.47 12.38 -1.54
CA LEU A 14 4.33 13.31 -1.57
C LEU A 14 4.67 14.70 -1.01
N PHE A 15 5.56 14.77 -0.03
CA PHE A 15 5.80 15.98 0.74
C PHE A 15 7.23 16.51 0.65
N GLY A 16 8.11 15.84 -0.11
CA GLY A 16 9.49 16.28 -0.32
C GLY A 16 10.34 16.28 0.94
N VAL A 17 9.97 15.44 1.93
CA VAL A 17 10.73 15.24 3.16
C VAL A 17 11.53 13.96 3.00
N GLU A 18 12.85 14.00 3.23
CA GLU A 18 13.67 12.81 3.13
C GLU A 18 13.25 11.77 4.16
N VAL A 19 13.29 10.48 3.80
CA VAL A 19 12.88 9.41 4.72
C VAL A 19 13.72 9.45 6.00
N ASP A 20 15.00 9.81 5.86
CA ASP A 20 15.88 9.95 7.01
C ASP A 20 15.38 11.03 7.98
N GLU A 21 14.91 12.18 7.47
CA GLU A 21 14.34 13.24 8.32
C GLU A 21 13.10 12.77 9.08
N LEU A 22 12.26 11.92 8.47
CA LEU A 22 11.10 11.31 9.12
C LEU A 22 11.52 10.37 10.24
N VAL A 23 12.54 9.53 10.00
CA VAL A 23 13.08 8.61 10.99
C VAL A 23 13.71 9.40 12.14
N GLN A 24 14.51 10.45 11.87
CA GLN A 24 15.07 11.28 12.93
C GLN A 24 13.98 11.98 13.74
N ALA A 25 12.96 12.53 13.09
CA ALA A 25 11.84 13.15 13.79
C ALA A 25 11.10 12.16 14.70
N TRP A 26 11.00 10.90 14.28
CA TRP A 26 10.43 9.83 15.10
C TRP A 26 11.32 9.46 16.28
N LEU A 27 12.64 9.32 16.07
CA LEU A 27 13.61 9.08 17.14
C LEU A 27 13.64 10.23 18.17
N ASP A 28 13.39 11.46 17.72
CA ASP A 28 13.29 12.66 18.55
C ASP A 28 11.92 12.84 19.25
N ASP A 29 11.00 11.89 19.10
CA ASP A 29 9.61 11.96 19.61
C ASP A 29 8.81 13.17 19.07
N LYS A 30 9.20 13.70 17.90
CA LYS A 30 8.51 14.79 17.19
C LYS A 30 7.48 14.28 16.17
N LEU A 31 7.57 13.00 15.80
CA LEU A 31 6.69 12.36 14.83
C LEU A 31 6.31 10.96 15.30
N HIS A 32 5.01 10.64 15.29
CA HIS A 32 4.55 9.29 15.57
C HIS A 32 4.54 8.43 14.31
N LEU A 33 5.24 7.29 14.35
CA LEU A 33 5.16 6.25 13.33
C LEU A 33 4.30 5.08 13.80
N TYR A 34 3.85 4.30 12.81
CA TYR A 34 3.05 3.10 13.00
C TYR A 34 3.71 1.92 12.31
N VAL A 35 3.75 0.77 12.99
CA VAL A 35 4.07 -0.51 12.36
C VAL A 35 2.82 -1.05 11.68
N ASN A 36 2.92 -1.32 10.38
CA ASN A 36 1.87 -1.93 9.58
C ASN A 36 2.13 -3.43 9.43
N PHE A 37 1.49 -4.24 10.26
CA PHE A 37 1.51 -5.70 10.13
C PHE A 37 0.51 -6.14 9.06
N GLY A 38 0.84 -5.89 7.79
CA GLY A 38 -0.06 -6.05 6.64
C GLY A 38 -0.70 -7.44 6.52
N ASN A 39 -0.18 -8.29 5.62
CA ASN A 39 -0.57 -9.70 5.50
C ASN A 39 0.47 -10.65 6.10
N GLU A 40 1.55 -10.10 6.65
CA GLU A 40 2.61 -10.89 7.27
C GLU A 40 2.18 -11.33 8.66
N ILE A 41 2.55 -12.56 9.00
CA ILE A 41 2.12 -13.22 10.23
C ILE A 41 3.27 -13.10 11.23
N PHE A 42 3.11 -12.23 12.23
CA PHE A 42 4.03 -12.08 13.34
C PHE A 42 3.42 -12.65 14.62
N PRO A 43 3.85 -13.84 15.07
CA PRO A 43 3.44 -14.38 16.36
C PRO A 43 3.87 -13.43 17.47
N CYS A 44 2.91 -12.96 18.26
CA CYS A 44 3.16 -12.08 19.38
C CYS A 44 2.16 -12.34 20.50
N ILE A 45 2.42 -11.75 21.66
CA ILE A 45 1.51 -11.77 22.80
C ILE A 45 0.93 -10.37 22.95
N LEU A 46 -0.39 -10.25 23.00
CA LEU A 46 -1.03 -9.01 23.42
C LEU A 46 -1.07 -8.97 24.94
N ARG A 47 -0.39 -7.97 25.52
CA ARG A 47 -0.62 -7.56 26.91
C ARG A 47 -1.67 -6.47 26.89
N ARG A 48 -2.76 -6.63 27.63
CA ARG A 48 -3.80 -5.59 27.76
C ARG A 48 -4.27 -5.38 29.19
N CYS A 49 -4.66 -4.15 29.49
CA CYS A 49 -5.34 -3.76 30.72
C CYS A 49 -6.85 -3.84 30.56
N VAL A 50 -7.52 -4.47 31.51
CA VAL A 50 -8.98 -4.65 31.52
C VAL A 50 -9.52 -4.17 32.86
N SER A 51 -10.55 -3.33 32.83
CA SER A 51 -11.17 -2.85 34.07
C SER A 51 -11.96 -3.97 34.77
N PRO A 52 -12.09 -3.94 36.11
CA PRO A 52 -12.83 -4.96 36.85
C PRO A 52 -14.29 -5.13 36.37
N ASN A 53 -14.90 -4.04 35.89
CA ASN A 53 -16.29 -4.03 35.45
C ASN A 53 -16.55 -4.90 34.21
N ILE A 54 -15.57 -5.00 33.31
CA ILE A 54 -15.73 -5.74 32.04
C ILE A 54 -14.99 -7.09 32.05
N HIS A 55 -14.13 -7.34 33.05
CA HIS A 55 -13.35 -8.57 33.22
C HIS A 55 -14.20 -9.84 33.04
N LYS A 56 -15.39 -9.89 33.68
CA LYS A 56 -16.28 -11.07 33.67
C LYS A 56 -16.67 -11.52 32.26
N ASN A 57 -16.84 -10.58 31.33
CA ASN A 57 -17.26 -10.87 29.96
C ASN A 57 -16.08 -10.94 28.99
N THR A 58 -14.92 -10.42 29.37
CA THR A 58 -13.78 -10.25 28.45
C THR A 58 -13.29 -11.57 27.87
N ILE A 59 -13.17 -12.63 28.67
CA ILE A 59 -12.74 -13.96 28.16
C ILE A 59 -13.73 -14.50 27.14
N HIS A 60 -15.03 -14.33 27.40
CA HIS A 60 -16.09 -14.74 26.50
C HIS A 60 -15.98 -13.93 25.19
N ASP A 61 -15.84 -12.61 25.28
CA ASP A 61 -15.73 -11.76 24.08
C ASP A 61 -14.48 -12.03 23.25
N ILE A 62 -13.35 -12.39 23.87
CA ILE A 62 -12.15 -12.82 23.13
C ILE A 62 -12.41 -14.13 22.39
N ASN A 63 -12.96 -15.15 23.08
CA ASN A 63 -13.24 -16.46 22.48
C ASN A 63 -14.23 -16.40 21.32
N TYR A 64 -15.21 -15.48 21.37
CA TYR A 64 -16.23 -15.32 20.34
C TYR A 64 -15.93 -14.19 19.34
N GLY A 65 -14.75 -13.59 19.38
CA GLY A 65 -14.35 -12.54 18.44
C GLY A 65 -15.12 -11.22 18.56
N ARG A 66 -15.74 -10.98 19.72
CA ARG A 66 -16.47 -9.74 20.02
C ARG A 66 -15.64 -8.70 20.76
N ASP A 67 -14.42 -9.06 21.14
CA ASP A 67 -13.50 -8.15 21.82
C ASP A 67 -13.13 -6.94 20.96
N PHE A 68 -12.72 -5.85 21.61
CA PHE A 68 -12.28 -4.60 20.99
C PHE A 68 -11.24 -4.79 19.88
N TYR A 69 -10.32 -5.75 20.03
CA TYR A 69 -9.27 -6.00 19.04
C TYR A 69 -9.69 -6.96 17.91
N GLN A 70 -10.87 -7.58 17.99
CA GLN A 70 -11.33 -8.60 17.05
C GLN A 70 -12.61 -8.20 16.30
N SER A 71 -13.53 -7.54 17.00
CA SER A 71 -14.89 -7.28 16.53
C SER A 71 -14.91 -6.29 15.36
N LYS A 72 -15.66 -6.62 14.31
CA LYS A 72 -15.93 -5.71 13.17
C LYS A 72 -16.64 -4.42 13.59
N ASP A 73 -17.39 -4.49 14.68
CA ASP A 73 -18.13 -3.36 15.24
C ASP A 73 -17.25 -2.48 16.13
N SER A 74 -16.01 -2.91 16.41
CA SER A 74 -15.06 -2.12 17.18
C SER A 74 -14.58 -0.90 16.39
N PRO A 75 -14.49 0.29 17.03
CA PRO A 75 -13.87 1.47 16.43
C PRO A 75 -12.43 1.22 15.94
N ALA A 76 -11.71 0.27 16.55
CA ALA A 76 -10.35 -0.05 16.18
C ALA A 76 -10.24 -0.92 14.92
N TYR A 77 -11.27 -1.69 14.56
CA TYR A 77 -11.18 -2.78 13.57
C TYR A 77 -10.62 -2.35 12.21
N SER A 78 -10.97 -1.15 11.75
CA SER A 78 -10.50 -0.61 10.47
C SER A 78 -9.04 -0.14 10.50
N THR A 79 -8.45 -0.03 11.68
CA THR A 79 -7.11 0.51 11.91
C THR A 79 -6.15 -0.56 12.42
N LEU A 80 -6.51 -1.28 13.47
CA LEU A 80 -5.70 -2.33 14.07
C LEU A 80 -6.60 -3.45 14.56
N SER A 81 -6.07 -4.67 14.54
CA SER A 81 -6.74 -5.83 15.11
C SER A 81 -5.73 -6.84 15.64
N PHE A 82 -6.21 -7.72 16.51
CA PHE A 82 -5.42 -8.81 17.07
C PHE A 82 -6.25 -10.09 17.03
N ILE A 83 -5.74 -11.13 16.39
CA ILE A 83 -6.41 -12.43 16.30
C ILE A 83 -5.71 -13.39 17.27
N PRO A 84 -6.37 -13.83 18.36
CA PRO A 84 -5.78 -14.75 19.32
C PRO A 84 -5.58 -16.16 18.72
N GLU A 85 -4.60 -16.89 19.23
CA GLU A 85 -4.49 -18.33 19.00
C GLU A 85 -5.66 -19.06 19.68
N ILE A 86 -6.24 -20.03 18.97
CA ILE A 86 -7.38 -20.84 19.45
C ILE A 86 -6.93 -22.30 19.55
N PRO A 87 -7.23 -23.00 20.66
CA PRO A 87 -7.99 -22.56 21.82
C PRO A 87 -7.24 -21.50 22.65
N LEU A 88 -7.97 -20.57 23.27
CA LEU A 88 -7.37 -19.43 24.01
C LEU A 88 -6.67 -19.87 25.30
N ASN A 89 -7.26 -20.81 26.05
CA ASN A 89 -6.84 -21.15 27.41
C ASN A 89 -5.34 -21.55 27.55
N PRO A 90 -4.73 -22.34 26.66
CA PRO A 90 -3.31 -22.71 26.78
C PRO A 90 -2.35 -21.52 26.64
N HIS A 91 -2.83 -20.41 26.10
CA HIS A 91 -2.02 -19.25 25.77
C HIS A 91 -2.38 -18.02 26.60
N LEU A 92 -3.36 -18.14 27.50
CA LEU A 92 -3.94 -17.05 28.26
C LEU A 92 -3.38 -17.03 29.69
N ASP A 93 -2.81 -15.90 30.09
CA ASP A 93 -2.47 -15.57 31.47
C ASP A 93 -3.28 -14.34 31.90
N ILE A 94 -3.86 -14.41 33.10
CA ILE A 94 -4.65 -13.33 33.69
C ILE A 94 -4.17 -13.08 35.10
N GLN A 95 -3.78 -11.84 35.37
CA GLN A 95 -3.29 -11.44 36.68
C GLN A 95 -4.06 -10.21 37.18
N LYS A 96 -4.58 -10.30 38.41
CA LYS A 96 -5.15 -9.12 39.08
C LYS A 96 -4.00 -8.23 39.53
N ARG A 97 -4.05 -6.96 39.17
CA ARG A 97 -3.04 -5.95 39.46
C ARG A 97 -3.68 -4.71 40.09
N PHE A 98 -2.87 -3.91 40.74
CA PHE A 98 -3.28 -2.66 41.36
C PHE A 98 -2.25 -1.60 41.00
N ASP A 99 -2.72 -0.43 40.59
CA ASP A 99 -1.86 0.73 40.35
C ASP A 99 -2.35 1.92 41.17
N THR A 100 -1.43 2.61 41.83
CA THR A 100 -1.72 3.78 42.68
C THR A 100 -1.94 5.06 41.88
N GLY A 101 -1.88 5.00 40.55
CA GLY A 101 -2.09 6.14 39.67
C GLY A 101 -0.80 6.91 39.43
N GLY A 102 -0.52 7.15 38.14
CA GLY A 102 0.63 7.90 37.63
C GLY A 102 0.32 8.44 36.21
N ILE A 103 1.28 9.13 35.60
CA ILE A 103 1.14 9.78 34.28
C ILE A 103 0.84 8.75 33.16
N ASP A 104 1.22 7.50 33.37
CA ASP A 104 0.98 6.36 32.47
C ASP A 104 0.07 5.31 33.12
N VAL A 105 -1.16 5.66 33.54
CA VAL A 105 -2.12 4.65 34.02
C VAL A 105 -3.54 4.98 33.52
N PRO A 106 -4.32 4.02 32.98
CA PRO A 106 -5.65 4.30 32.43
C PRO A 106 -6.70 4.49 33.53
N VAL A 107 -6.48 3.90 34.71
CA VAL A 107 -7.39 3.94 35.86
C VAL A 107 -6.58 3.81 37.14
N SER A 108 -6.72 4.74 38.09
CA SER A 108 -6.23 4.54 39.46
C SER A 108 -7.03 3.40 40.11
N GLY A 109 -6.34 2.37 40.62
CA GLY A 109 -6.96 1.26 41.33
C GLY A 109 -6.74 -0.12 40.69
N GLU A 110 -7.70 -1.01 40.93
CA GLU A 110 -7.63 -2.42 40.51
C GLU A 110 -7.86 -2.57 39.00
N TYR A 111 -7.07 -3.44 38.36
CA TYR A 111 -7.29 -3.88 36.98
C TYR A 111 -6.85 -5.33 36.79
N TYR A 112 -7.27 -5.92 35.67
CA TYR A 112 -6.84 -7.24 35.24
C TYR A 112 -5.90 -7.10 34.04
N GLU A 113 -4.69 -7.62 34.18
CA GLU A 113 -3.76 -7.78 33.09
C GLU A 113 -4.04 -9.09 32.38
N TYR A 114 -4.26 -9.04 31.07
CA TYR A 114 -4.39 -10.20 30.22
C TYR A 114 -3.17 -10.28 29.33
N ARG A 115 -2.59 -11.47 29.20
CA ARG A 115 -1.55 -11.79 28.21
C ARG A 115 -2.02 -13.00 27.42
N TYR A 116 -2.09 -12.88 26.09
CA TYR A 116 -2.39 -14.03 25.24
C TYR A 116 -1.72 -13.98 23.87
N ARG A 117 -1.34 -15.16 23.35
CA ARG A 117 -0.69 -15.30 22.04
C ARG A 117 -1.69 -15.09 20.90
N GLY A 118 -1.16 -14.62 19.77
CA GLY A 118 -1.91 -14.36 18.56
C GLY A 118 -1.10 -13.58 17.54
N TYR A 119 -1.84 -12.89 16.67
CA TYR A 119 -1.30 -12.20 15.51
C TYR A 119 -1.87 -10.79 15.44
N ALA A 120 -0.98 -9.81 15.37
CA ALA A 120 -1.34 -8.41 15.20
C ALA A 120 -1.50 -8.07 13.71
N TYR A 121 -2.50 -7.26 13.39
CA TYR A 121 -2.76 -6.75 12.04
C TYR A 121 -3.01 -5.25 12.05
N GLY A 122 -2.80 -4.63 10.89
CA GLY A 122 -3.03 -3.20 10.71
C GLY A 122 -1.94 -2.34 11.36
N TYR A 123 -2.31 -1.12 11.77
CA TYR A 123 -1.40 -0.05 12.16
C TYR A 123 -1.31 0.09 13.68
N TRP A 124 -0.21 -0.39 14.26
CA TRP A 124 0.11 -0.29 15.67
C TRP A 124 1.12 0.83 15.92
N ILE A 125 1.05 1.53 17.06
CA ILE A 125 1.95 2.65 17.36
C ILE A 125 3.37 2.12 17.57
N ALA A 126 4.34 2.67 16.82
CA ALA A 126 5.76 2.37 16.95
C ALA A 126 6.42 3.42 17.85
N ARG A 127 6.98 3.00 18.98
CA ARG A 127 7.78 3.87 19.86
C ARG A 127 9.24 3.41 19.86
N PRO A 128 10.19 4.28 19.53
CA PRO A 128 11.60 3.93 19.58
C PRO A 128 12.05 3.82 21.04
N THR A 129 12.99 2.93 21.30
CA THR A 129 13.71 2.87 22.58
C THR A 129 14.91 3.80 22.56
N LYS A 130 15.57 3.97 23.71
CA LYS A 130 16.79 4.80 23.83
C LYS A 130 17.98 4.27 23.02
N VAL A 131 17.93 3.01 22.59
CA VAL A 131 19.00 2.41 21.77
C VAL A 131 18.67 2.39 20.28
N ALA A 132 17.43 2.74 19.91
CA ALA A 132 17.03 2.88 18.52
C ALA A 132 17.93 3.91 17.84
N ARG A 133 18.45 3.55 16.67
CA ARG A 133 19.30 4.41 15.85
C ARG A 133 18.77 4.42 14.43
N PHE A 134 19.28 5.37 13.66
CA PHE A 134 19.28 5.23 12.22
C PHE A 134 19.84 3.87 11.82
N SER A 135 18.98 3.04 11.24
CA SER A 135 19.35 1.74 10.72
C SER A 135 19.06 1.75 9.23
N SER A 136 20.09 1.56 8.41
CA SER A 136 19.94 1.22 6.98
C SER A 136 19.50 -0.25 6.78
N GLY A 137 19.13 -0.94 7.86
CA GLY A 137 18.74 -2.34 7.92
C GLY A 137 17.41 -2.53 8.64
N LYS A 138 17.34 -3.51 9.54
CA LYS A 138 16.12 -3.85 10.28
C LYS A 138 16.15 -3.28 11.71
N TYR A 139 14.97 -3.02 12.27
CA TYR A 139 14.72 -2.70 13.67
C TYR A 139 14.27 -3.97 14.41
N LEU A 140 14.90 -4.25 15.55
CA LEU A 140 14.49 -5.31 16.46
C LEU A 140 13.29 -4.85 17.29
N LEU A 141 12.17 -5.57 17.19
CA LEU A 141 11.01 -5.33 18.05
C LEU A 141 11.27 -5.83 19.47
N THR A 142 10.78 -5.09 20.45
CA THR A 142 10.85 -5.43 21.88
C THR A 142 9.57 -5.02 22.60
N ASP A 143 9.48 -5.37 23.87
CA ASP A 143 8.32 -5.08 24.71
C ASP A 143 8.66 -4.12 25.85
N LYS A 144 7.63 -3.43 26.32
CA LYS A 144 7.74 -2.43 27.39
C LYS A 144 8.36 -3.01 28.67
N ASP A 145 7.93 -4.21 29.08
CA ASP A 145 8.42 -4.82 30.32
C ASP A 145 9.92 -5.11 30.23
N SER A 146 10.39 -5.63 29.10
CA SER A 146 11.81 -5.91 28.86
C SER A 146 12.66 -4.64 28.90
N VAL A 147 12.17 -3.54 28.33
CA VAL A 147 12.85 -2.24 28.35
C VAL A 147 12.91 -1.68 29.78
N GLU A 148 11.80 -1.71 30.51
CA GLU A 148 11.72 -1.22 31.90
C GLU A 148 12.58 -2.04 32.86
N GLN A 149 12.63 -3.36 32.66
CA GLN A 149 13.47 -4.28 33.43
C GLN A 149 14.94 -4.25 32.99
N LYS A 150 15.32 -3.42 32.02
CA LYS A 150 16.68 -3.31 31.46
C LYS A 150 17.25 -4.65 31.00
N LYS A 151 16.41 -5.53 30.42
CA LYS A 151 16.89 -6.78 29.82
C LYS A 151 17.72 -6.46 28.57
N SER A 152 18.85 -7.16 28.40
CA SER A 152 19.80 -6.93 27.31
C SER A 152 19.68 -8.00 26.21
N PRO A 153 19.76 -7.63 24.91
CA PRO A 153 19.76 -6.26 24.40
C PRO A 153 18.33 -5.66 24.44
N PRO A 154 18.18 -4.38 24.82
CA PRO A 154 16.92 -3.69 24.61
C PRO A 154 16.71 -3.60 23.09
N GLY A 155 15.61 -4.13 22.56
CA GLY A 155 15.34 -3.96 21.13
C GLY A 155 15.11 -2.49 20.78
N ASP A 156 15.00 -2.21 19.50
CA ASP A 156 14.92 -0.86 18.96
C ASP A 156 13.52 -0.26 19.10
N VAL A 157 12.45 -1.08 18.98
CA VAL A 157 11.09 -0.55 18.83
C VAL A 157 10.09 -1.30 19.70
N MET A 158 9.35 -0.55 20.52
CA MET A 158 8.18 -1.04 21.23
C MET A 158 6.91 -0.79 20.41
N VAL A 159 5.96 -1.73 20.49
CA VAL A 159 4.73 -1.67 19.69
C VAL A 159 3.49 -1.62 20.59
N PHE A 160 2.71 -0.55 20.44
CA PHE A 160 1.56 -0.23 21.28
C PHE A 160 0.25 -0.18 20.49
N SER A 161 -0.86 -0.37 21.21
CA SER A 161 -2.20 -0.03 20.76
C SER A 161 -2.38 1.50 20.73
N HIS A 162 -3.63 1.97 20.71
CA HIS A 162 -3.99 3.39 20.84
C HIS A 162 -3.62 4.02 22.20
N ASN A 163 -3.27 3.22 23.20
CA ASN A 163 -2.82 3.67 24.50
C ASN A 163 -1.49 2.97 24.86
N SER A 164 -0.77 3.49 25.86
CA SER A 164 0.51 2.96 26.32
C SER A 164 0.38 1.72 27.24
N PHE A 165 -0.84 1.25 27.50
CA PHE A 165 -1.13 0.13 28.40
C PHE A 165 -1.26 -1.18 27.65
N ASP A 166 -1.81 -1.12 26.46
CA ASP A 166 -1.97 -2.31 25.62
C ASP A 166 -0.83 -2.33 24.61
N PHE A 167 0.02 -3.35 24.70
CA PHE A 167 1.23 -3.47 23.90
C PHE A 167 1.52 -4.90 23.50
N LEU A 168 2.34 -5.04 22.46
CA LEU A 168 2.76 -6.33 21.95
C LEU A 168 4.07 -6.77 22.59
N ILE A 169 4.14 -8.06 22.90
CA ILE A 169 5.34 -8.73 23.36
C ILE A 169 5.76 -9.73 22.30
N PHE A 170 7.04 -9.72 21.94
CA PHE A 170 7.62 -10.61 20.94
C PHE A 170 8.48 -11.67 21.63
N PRO A 171 8.01 -12.93 21.75
CA PRO A 171 8.76 -13.98 22.44
C PRO A 171 10.07 -14.33 21.74
N GLU A 172 10.10 -14.14 20.42
CA GLU A 172 11.24 -14.38 19.55
C GLU A 172 11.76 -13.07 18.96
N SER A 173 13.05 -13.04 18.61
CA SER A 173 13.67 -11.89 17.97
C SER A 173 13.00 -11.58 16.63
N THR A 174 12.20 -10.52 16.62
CA THR A 174 11.38 -10.12 15.47
C THR A 174 11.95 -8.84 14.88
N TYR A 175 12.16 -8.82 13.57
CA TYR A 175 12.79 -7.70 12.89
C TYR A 175 11.86 -7.13 11.83
N ILE A 176 11.67 -5.81 11.84
CA ILE A 176 10.96 -5.07 10.79
C ILE A 176 11.92 -4.14 10.07
N ASP A 177 11.70 -3.87 8.79
CA ASP A 177 12.42 -2.81 8.08
C ASP A 177 11.53 -1.57 7.91
N GLU A 178 12.08 -0.54 7.27
CA GLU A 178 11.41 0.72 6.99
C GLU A 178 10.06 0.56 6.25
N SER A 179 9.89 -0.50 5.45
CA SER A 179 8.66 -0.71 4.67
C SER A 179 7.44 -1.00 5.55
N PHE A 180 7.66 -1.43 6.80
CA PHE A 180 6.61 -1.62 7.79
C PHE A 180 6.18 -0.32 8.46
N LEU A 181 6.99 0.74 8.36
CA LEU A 181 6.73 2.01 9.02
C LEU A 181 5.82 2.92 8.19
N SER A 182 4.84 3.50 8.84
CA SER A 182 3.84 4.38 8.24
C SER A 182 3.51 5.59 9.10
N ILE A 183 3.07 6.67 8.46
CA ILE A 183 2.61 7.91 9.09
C ILE A 183 1.10 8.05 8.88
N ARG A 184 0.38 8.45 9.93
CA ARG A 184 -1.05 8.77 9.85
C ARG A 184 -1.23 10.21 9.35
N GLU A 185 -2.19 10.44 8.46
CA GLU A 185 -2.40 11.72 7.75
C GLU A 185 -2.54 12.97 8.64
N ASP A 186 -3.18 12.83 9.80
CA ASP A 186 -3.34 13.91 10.78
C ASP A 186 -2.02 14.26 11.49
N HIS A 187 -1.23 13.24 11.88
CA HIS A 187 0.10 13.43 12.46
C HIS A 187 1.08 14.02 11.44
N ALA A 188 1.01 13.55 10.20
CA ALA A 188 1.70 14.12 9.05
C ALA A 188 1.43 15.62 8.90
N SER A 189 0.15 16.02 8.95
CA SER A 189 -0.25 17.42 8.81
C SER A 189 0.32 18.30 9.93
N LEU A 190 0.36 17.81 11.16
CA LEU A 190 0.95 18.53 12.30
C LEU A 190 2.47 18.67 12.15
N PHE A 191 3.15 17.61 11.74
CA PHE A 191 4.59 17.60 11.52
C PHE A 191 5.01 18.60 10.43
N LEU A 192 4.32 18.58 9.28
CA LEU A 192 4.60 19.50 8.17
C LEU A 192 4.36 20.97 8.56
N ASN A 193 3.28 21.25 9.31
CA ASN A 193 3.03 22.60 9.83
C ASN A 193 4.16 23.07 10.76
N GLY A 194 4.68 22.17 11.60
CA GLY A 194 5.78 22.47 12.53
C GLY A 194 7.11 22.77 11.83
N LEU A 195 7.32 22.25 10.62
CA LEU A 195 8.50 22.53 9.81
C LEU A 195 8.43 23.88 9.06
N ASN A 196 7.35 24.66 9.22
CA ASN A 196 7.04 25.82 8.36
C ASN A 196 7.09 25.48 6.87
N ILE A 197 6.93 24.20 6.53
CA ILE A 197 6.67 23.78 5.17
C ILE A 197 5.23 24.24 4.96
N GLU A 198 5.05 25.36 4.23
CA GLU A 198 3.75 25.69 3.69
C GLU A 198 3.20 24.40 3.11
N LYS A 199 1.91 24.10 3.33
CA LYS A 199 1.21 23.11 2.50
C LYS A 199 1.27 23.66 1.08
N THR A 200 2.41 23.51 0.43
CA THR A 200 2.67 23.90 -0.93
C THR A 200 1.54 23.23 -1.65
N LYS A 201 0.62 24.07 -2.16
CA LYS A 201 -0.69 23.69 -2.68
C LYS A 201 -0.63 22.25 -3.18
N VAL A 202 -1.45 21.38 -2.56
CA VAL A 202 -1.70 19.98 -2.92
C VAL A 202 -2.25 19.83 -4.37
N ASN A 203 -2.07 20.85 -5.21
CA ASN A 203 -2.43 20.88 -6.61
C ASN A 203 -1.23 20.80 -7.58
N ASN A 204 0.04 20.71 -7.17
CA ASN A 204 1.14 20.56 -8.14
C ASN A 204 2.44 19.97 -7.53
N ILE A 205 2.38 18.75 -6.97
CA ILE A 205 3.57 17.88 -6.93
C ILE A 205 3.31 16.75 -7.92
N ASN A 206 4.05 16.78 -9.02
CA ASN A 206 4.08 15.73 -10.04
C ASN A 206 4.63 14.44 -9.41
N VAL A 207 3.78 13.67 -8.73
CA VAL A 207 3.99 12.22 -8.69
C VAL A 207 3.91 11.78 -10.15
N SER A 208 5.03 11.57 -10.82
CA SER A 208 5.02 11.00 -12.16
C SER A 208 4.75 9.51 -12.01
N PHE A 209 3.48 9.12 -12.04
CA PHE A 209 3.15 7.76 -12.39
C PHE A 209 3.64 7.56 -13.81
N LEU A 210 4.54 6.58 -14.00
CA LEU A 210 4.87 6.09 -15.32
C LEU A 210 3.56 5.64 -15.97
N VAL A 211 3.32 6.14 -17.18
CA VAL A 211 2.17 5.71 -17.96
C VAL A 211 2.22 4.18 -18.12
N PRO A 212 1.12 3.44 -17.90
CA PRO A 212 1.10 2.02 -18.21
C PRO A 212 1.42 1.79 -19.70
N GLU A 213 2.19 0.76 -20.00
CA GLU A 213 2.59 0.41 -21.36
C GLU A 213 1.37 0.32 -22.31
N GLU A 214 0.21 -0.10 -21.79
CA GLU A 214 -1.05 -0.21 -22.52
C GLU A 214 -1.48 1.11 -23.18
N TYR A 215 -1.28 2.24 -22.51
CA TYR A 215 -1.70 3.55 -23.05
C TYR A 215 -0.77 4.02 -24.16
N VAL A 216 0.54 3.75 -24.02
CA VAL A 216 1.52 4.06 -25.07
C VAL A 216 1.27 3.15 -26.27
N ALA A 217 1.08 1.85 -26.04
CA ALA A 217 0.76 0.88 -27.08
C ALA A 217 -0.54 1.25 -27.80
N LEU A 218 -1.61 1.61 -27.09
CA LEU A 218 -2.87 2.04 -27.69
C LEU A 218 -2.69 3.27 -28.59
N TYR A 219 -1.94 4.26 -28.14
CA TYR A 219 -1.64 5.44 -28.96
C TYR A 219 -0.90 5.08 -30.24
N ILE A 220 0.22 4.36 -30.12
CA ILE A 220 1.04 3.96 -31.27
C ILE A 220 0.21 3.14 -32.24
N LEU A 221 -0.43 2.08 -31.74
CA LEU A 221 -1.21 1.17 -32.58
C LEU A 221 -2.41 1.86 -33.24
N MET A 222 -3.09 2.79 -32.57
CA MET A 222 -4.16 3.56 -33.20
C MET A 222 -3.63 4.40 -34.35
N HIS A 223 -2.48 5.06 -34.20
CA HIS A 223 -1.91 5.86 -35.29
C HIS A 223 -1.35 5.03 -36.44
N GLU A 224 -0.89 3.82 -36.13
CA GLU A 224 -0.37 2.90 -37.13
C GLU A 224 -1.47 2.13 -37.87
N CYS A 225 -2.51 1.70 -37.20
CA CYS A 225 -3.58 0.90 -37.80
C CYS A 225 -4.71 1.75 -38.40
N CYS A 226 -4.94 2.98 -37.90
CA CYS A 226 -5.94 3.85 -38.51
C CYS A 226 -5.44 4.47 -39.82
N ARG A 227 -6.35 4.58 -40.79
CA ARG A 227 -6.10 5.33 -42.02
C ARG A 227 -5.98 6.83 -41.69
N ARG A 228 -5.28 7.57 -42.54
CA ARG A 228 -5.26 9.04 -42.50
C ARG A 228 -6.02 9.59 -43.68
N THR A 229 -6.97 10.49 -43.41
CA THR A 229 -7.78 11.16 -44.42
C THR A 229 -7.58 12.66 -44.23
N TYR A 230 -7.02 13.35 -45.23
CA TYR A 230 -6.63 14.76 -45.15
C TYR A 230 -5.78 15.09 -43.92
N GLY A 231 -4.80 14.23 -43.61
CA GLY A 231 -3.90 14.41 -42.47
C GLY A 231 -4.53 14.14 -41.08
N LYS A 232 -5.83 13.84 -41.00
CA LYS A 232 -6.50 13.47 -39.75
C LYS A 232 -6.64 11.96 -39.62
N LEU A 233 -6.48 11.47 -38.40
CA LEU A 233 -6.64 10.05 -38.10
C LEU A 233 -8.12 9.64 -38.24
N ASP A 234 -8.40 8.72 -39.15
CA ASP A 234 -9.73 8.16 -39.36
C ASP A 234 -9.93 6.94 -38.46
N VAL A 235 -10.45 7.20 -37.26
CA VAL A 235 -10.76 6.19 -36.25
C VAL A 235 -11.85 5.20 -36.73
N SER A 236 -12.63 5.55 -37.76
CA SER A 236 -13.72 4.69 -38.24
C SER A 236 -13.22 3.39 -38.87
N SER A 237 -11.98 3.37 -39.38
CA SER A 237 -11.37 2.18 -39.99
C SER A 237 -11.15 1.05 -38.99
N VAL A 238 -10.81 1.39 -37.74
CA VAL A 238 -10.61 0.45 -36.63
C VAL A 238 -11.91 0.22 -35.85
N PHE A 239 -12.75 1.25 -35.74
CA PHE A 239 -14.00 1.15 -34.98
C PHE A 239 -14.94 0.07 -35.50
N LYS A 240 -15.22 0.02 -36.81
CA LYS A 240 -16.21 -0.92 -37.36
C LYS A 240 -15.81 -2.39 -37.13
N PRO A 241 -14.58 -2.82 -37.44
CA PRO A 241 -14.16 -4.21 -37.17
C PRO A 241 -14.10 -4.53 -35.68
N LEU A 242 -13.54 -3.64 -34.85
CA LEU A 242 -13.41 -3.87 -33.42
C LEU A 242 -14.79 -3.99 -32.74
N ASN A 243 -15.72 -3.11 -33.09
CA ASN A 243 -17.06 -3.12 -32.51
C ASN A 243 -17.88 -4.33 -32.97
N LYS A 244 -17.63 -4.83 -34.19
CA LYS A 244 -18.19 -6.10 -34.68
C LYS A 244 -17.63 -7.30 -33.91
N LEU A 245 -16.33 -7.31 -33.61
CA LEU A 245 -15.67 -8.41 -32.89
C LEU A 245 -16.17 -8.54 -31.44
N TYR A 246 -16.47 -7.41 -30.79
CA TYR A 246 -16.88 -7.36 -29.39
C TYR A 246 -18.35 -6.91 -29.20
N SER A 247 -19.23 -7.24 -30.14
CA SER A 247 -20.70 -7.10 -30.00
C SER A 247 -21.18 -5.73 -29.50
N GLY A 248 -20.58 -4.63 -29.97
CA GLY A 248 -21.02 -3.28 -29.58
C GLY A 248 -20.35 -2.70 -28.31
N ASP A 249 -19.37 -3.39 -27.71
CA ASP A 249 -18.75 -3.00 -26.43
C ASP A 249 -17.88 -1.72 -26.49
N PHE A 250 -17.64 -1.19 -27.70
CA PHE A 250 -16.83 0.01 -27.92
C PHE A 250 -17.66 1.18 -28.43
N SER A 251 -17.38 2.38 -27.90
CA SER A 251 -17.89 3.63 -28.46
C SER A 251 -16.82 4.34 -29.30
N PHE A 252 -17.26 5.11 -30.30
CA PHE A 252 -16.37 5.86 -31.17
C PHE A 252 -15.48 6.85 -30.39
N ASP A 253 -16.05 7.49 -29.36
CA ASP A 253 -15.31 8.43 -28.50
C ASP A 253 -14.25 7.74 -27.64
N THR A 254 -14.46 6.48 -27.26
CA THR A 254 -13.46 5.70 -26.53
C THR A 254 -12.21 5.49 -27.38
N LEU A 255 -12.36 5.13 -28.66
CA LEU A 255 -11.23 4.96 -29.57
C LEU A 255 -10.53 6.28 -29.90
N LYS A 256 -11.28 7.38 -30.03
CA LYS A 256 -10.66 8.71 -30.14
C LYS A 256 -9.77 9.04 -28.94
N ARG A 257 -10.13 8.60 -27.73
CA ARG A 257 -9.29 8.79 -26.54
C ARG A 257 -8.01 7.93 -26.62
N TYR A 258 -8.10 6.72 -27.14
CA TYR A 258 -6.92 5.85 -27.32
C TYR A 258 -5.92 6.42 -28.32
N ALA A 259 -6.38 7.16 -29.33
CA ALA A 259 -5.52 7.84 -30.30
C ALA A 259 -4.86 9.13 -29.79
N LYS A 260 -5.14 9.58 -28.55
CA LYS A 260 -4.50 10.77 -27.97
C LYS A 260 -3.12 10.42 -27.41
N LYS A 261 -2.11 11.24 -27.72
CA LYS A 261 -0.75 11.06 -27.21
C LYS A 261 -0.76 11.07 -25.68
N PRO A 262 -0.29 10.01 -25.02
CA PRO A 262 -0.25 9.98 -23.57
C PRO A 262 0.89 10.86 -23.05
N GLU A 263 0.66 11.50 -21.92
CA GLU A 263 1.72 12.04 -21.09
C GLU A 263 2.46 10.86 -20.44
N LEU A 264 3.79 10.75 -20.65
CA LEU A 264 4.59 9.65 -20.11
C LEU A 264 4.71 9.67 -18.59
N ASN A 265 4.60 10.87 -18.01
CA ASN A 265 4.66 11.15 -16.58
C ASN A 265 3.37 11.85 -16.19
N ARG A 266 2.61 11.30 -15.24
CA ARG A 266 1.28 11.85 -14.89
C ARG A 266 1.03 11.87 -13.40
N THR A 267 0.28 12.88 -12.95
CA THR A 267 -0.15 13.12 -11.56
C THR A 267 -1.20 12.14 -11.01
N LYS A 268 -1.77 11.26 -11.85
CA LYS A 268 -2.82 10.30 -11.47
C LYS A 268 -2.51 8.92 -12.03
N ALA A 269 -2.61 7.89 -11.19
CA ALA A 269 -2.50 6.50 -11.62
C ALA A 269 -3.67 6.13 -12.53
N TYR A 270 -3.38 5.54 -13.69
CA TYR A 270 -4.40 4.95 -14.55
C TYR A 270 -4.75 3.53 -14.09
N ARG A 271 -6.04 3.18 -14.15
CA ARG A 271 -6.49 1.79 -14.10
C ARG A 271 -6.61 1.29 -15.54
N VAL A 272 -5.87 0.24 -15.87
CA VAL A 272 -6.02 -0.46 -17.15
C VAL A 272 -7.31 -1.27 -17.09
N SER A 273 -8.24 -0.95 -17.99
CA SER A 273 -9.51 -1.67 -18.12
C SER A 273 -9.37 -2.87 -19.05
N GLU A 274 -10.19 -3.89 -18.84
CA GLU A 274 -10.26 -5.05 -19.74
C GLU A 274 -10.62 -4.67 -21.19
N LYS A 275 -11.39 -3.59 -21.39
CA LYS A 275 -11.69 -3.05 -22.73
C LYS A 275 -10.43 -2.56 -23.45
N GLN A 276 -9.48 -1.96 -22.73
CA GLN A 276 -8.21 -1.52 -23.31
C GLN A 276 -7.37 -2.72 -23.74
N LYS A 277 -7.31 -3.78 -22.92
CA LYS A 277 -6.56 -4.98 -23.26
C LYS A 277 -7.15 -5.72 -24.48
N ARG A 278 -8.49 -5.79 -24.59
CA ARG A 278 -9.19 -6.31 -25.79
C ARG A 278 -8.86 -5.50 -27.05
N ALA A 279 -8.85 -4.17 -26.96
CA ALA A 279 -8.47 -3.30 -28.07
C ALA A 279 -7.01 -3.52 -28.48
N LEU A 280 -6.09 -3.65 -27.53
CA LEU A 280 -4.67 -3.96 -27.79
C LEU A 280 -4.50 -5.29 -28.52
N CYS A 281 -5.19 -6.34 -28.07
CA CYS A 281 -5.15 -7.65 -28.72
C CYS A 281 -5.55 -7.59 -30.20
N TYR A 282 -6.64 -6.89 -30.52
CA TYR A 282 -7.08 -6.70 -31.91
C TYR A 282 -6.06 -5.87 -32.70
N LEU A 283 -5.63 -4.74 -32.15
CA LEU A 283 -4.73 -3.81 -32.81
C LEU A 283 -3.34 -4.40 -33.07
N ILE A 284 -2.80 -5.22 -32.18
CA ILE A 284 -1.55 -5.96 -32.41
C ILE A 284 -1.68 -6.87 -33.62
N THR A 285 -2.82 -7.55 -33.78
CA THR A 285 -3.05 -8.44 -34.92
C THR A 285 -3.05 -7.66 -36.24
N ASP A 286 -3.67 -6.48 -36.26
CA ASP A 286 -3.70 -5.61 -37.46
C ASP A 286 -2.33 -4.99 -37.74
N PHE A 287 -1.60 -4.60 -36.69
CA PHE A 287 -0.24 -4.09 -36.76
C PHE A 287 0.74 -5.12 -37.34
N CYS A 288 0.69 -6.38 -36.88
CA CYS A 288 1.53 -7.44 -37.43
C CYS A 288 1.29 -7.67 -38.92
N LYS A 289 0.02 -7.64 -39.34
CA LYS A 289 -0.35 -7.75 -40.76
C LYS A 289 0.17 -6.57 -41.58
N LYS A 290 0.01 -5.34 -41.09
CA LYS A 290 0.48 -4.13 -41.77
C LYS A 290 2.00 -4.14 -41.98
N TYR A 291 2.75 -4.61 -41.00
CA TYR A 291 4.22 -4.62 -41.01
C TYR A 291 4.83 -5.94 -41.48
N GLU A 292 4.01 -6.91 -41.88
CA GLU A 292 4.42 -8.24 -42.34
C GLU A 292 5.38 -8.95 -41.36
N ILE A 293 5.12 -8.81 -40.05
CA ILE A 293 5.90 -9.49 -38.99
C ILE A 293 5.14 -10.68 -38.42
N GLU A 294 5.89 -11.68 -37.95
CA GLU A 294 5.31 -12.80 -37.21
C GLU A 294 4.66 -12.33 -35.90
N GLN A 295 3.51 -12.90 -35.57
CA GLN A 295 2.78 -12.59 -34.33
C GLN A 295 3.37 -13.36 -33.13
N THR A 296 4.66 -13.17 -32.87
CA THR A 296 5.36 -13.64 -31.68
C THR A 296 5.64 -12.46 -30.74
N VAL A 297 5.78 -12.73 -29.43
CA VAL A 297 5.98 -11.67 -28.43
C VAL A 297 7.22 -10.83 -28.75
N SER A 298 8.33 -11.48 -29.08
CA SER A 298 9.59 -10.80 -29.39
C SER A 298 9.51 -9.94 -30.65
N SER A 299 8.92 -10.47 -31.74
CA SER A 299 8.72 -9.71 -32.99
C SER A 299 7.85 -8.47 -32.77
N VAL A 300 6.78 -8.59 -31.99
CA VAL A 300 5.89 -7.47 -31.66
C VAL A 300 6.62 -6.43 -30.80
N VAL A 301 7.31 -6.84 -29.73
CA VAL A 301 8.05 -5.91 -28.84
C VAL A 301 9.11 -5.14 -29.62
N ASN A 302 9.92 -5.83 -30.42
CA ASN A 302 10.99 -5.21 -31.19
C ASN A 302 10.44 -4.20 -32.18
N LYS A 303 9.39 -4.57 -32.93
CA LYS A 303 8.80 -3.66 -33.92
C LYS A 303 8.06 -2.50 -33.28
N LEU A 304 7.30 -2.73 -32.22
CA LEU A 304 6.54 -1.69 -31.53
C LEU A 304 7.48 -0.67 -30.86
N THR A 305 8.58 -1.13 -30.25
CA THR A 305 9.64 -0.28 -29.69
C THR A 305 10.42 0.47 -30.77
N ALA A 306 10.65 -0.13 -31.94
CA ALA A 306 11.26 0.61 -33.06
C ALA A 306 10.34 1.74 -33.56
N VAL A 307 9.03 1.50 -33.62
CA VAL A 307 8.05 2.48 -34.12
C VAL A 307 7.84 3.65 -33.14
N THR A 308 7.98 3.46 -31.82
CA THR A 308 7.87 4.58 -30.86
C THR A 308 8.90 5.67 -31.13
N GLN A 309 10.07 5.32 -31.65
CA GLN A 309 11.18 6.23 -31.93
C GLN A 309 11.06 6.94 -33.29
N LEU A 310 10.15 6.51 -34.17
CA LEU A 310 9.96 7.11 -35.50
C LEU A 310 9.02 8.33 -35.44
N GLU A 311 9.26 9.31 -36.32
CA GLU A 311 8.30 10.40 -36.56
C GLU A 311 7.00 9.84 -37.15
N PRO A 312 5.81 10.29 -36.70
CA PRO A 312 5.56 11.48 -35.86
C PRO A 312 5.44 11.18 -34.35
N HIS A 313 5.78 9.96 -33.92
CA HIS A 313 5.55 9.54 -32.53
C HIS A 313 6.61 10.13 -31.60
N SER A 314 7.88 9.88 -31.93
CA SER A 314 9.07 10.37 -31.23
C SER A 314 8.93 10.28 -29.71
N ILE A 315 8.54 9.08 -29.25
CA ILE A 315 8.36 8.70 -27.85
C ILE A 315 9.55 7.81 -27.45
N ASN A 316 10.35 8.26 -26.49
CA ASN A 316 11.41 7.44 -25.92
C ASN A 316 10.80 6.41 -24.95
N PHE A 317 10.40 5.24 -25.48
CA PHE A 317 9.70 4.19 -24.73
C PHE A 317 10.01 2.80 -25.28
N SER A 318 10.25 1.84 -24.40
CA SER A 318 10.47 0.42 -24.72
C SER A 318 9.41 -0.46 -24.05
N PHE A 319 8.86 -1.42 -24.80
CA PHE A 319 7.85 -2.33 -24.28
C PHE A 319 8.48 -3.57 -23.64
N SER A 320 7.84 -4.11 -22.61
CA SER A 320 8.25 -5.36 -21.98
C SER A 320 7.59 -6.57 -22.63
N GLU A 321 8.34 -7.66 -22.79
CA GLU A 321 7.80 -8.92 -23.30
C GLU A 321 6.67 -9.46 -22.42
N SER A 322 6.78 -9.29 -21.10
CA SER A 322 5.75 -9.72 -20.15
C SER A 322 4.40 -9.03 -20.42
N LYS A 323 4.40 -7.73 -20.72
CA LYS A 323 3.17 -6.97 -20.97
C LYS A 323 2.57 -7.28 -22.34
N VAL A 324 3.40 -7.33 -23.37
CA VAL A 324 2.95 -7.72 -24.71
C VAL A 324 2.36 -9.13 -24.71
N LYS A 325 2.97 -10.07 -23.98
CA LYS A 325 2.42 -11.42 -23.79
C LYS A 325 1.03 -11.41 -23.15
N GLU A 326 0.82 -10.63 -22.09
CA GLU A 326 -0.49 -10.47 -21.43
C GLU A 326 -1.57 -10.03 -22.43
N TRP A 327 -1.26 -9.08 -23.32
CA TRP A 327 -2.22 -8.57 -24.30
C TRP A 327 -2.51 -9.57 -25.43
N MET A 328 -1.51 -10.35 -25.83
CA MET A 328 -1.64 -11.36 -26.89
C MET A 328 -2.39 -12.61 -26.42
N ASP A 329 -2.24 -13.02 -25.16
CA ASP A 329 -2.88 -14.23 -24.63
C ASP A 329 -4.40 -14.08 -24.42
N ILE A 330 -4.95 -12.86 -24.41
CA ILE A 330 -6.40 -12.61 -24.40
C ILE A 330 -7.10 -13.22 -25.63
N SER A 331 -6.38 -13.39 -26.74
CA SER A 331 -6.89 -14.05 -27.95
C SER A 331 -7.15 -15.55 -27.79
N LYS A 332 -6.55 -16.20 -26.78
CA LYS A 332 -6.65 -17.66 -26.58
C LYS A 332 -7.79 -18.08 -25.65
N GLY A 333 -8.38 -17.12 -24.93
CA GLY A 333 -9.62 -17.32 -24.19
C GLY A 333 -10.82 -16.98 -25.08
N LYS A 334 -11.23 -17.92 -25.91
CA LYS A 334 -12.58 -17.90 -26.50
C LYS A 334 -13.62 -18.25 -25.45
#